data_AF-A0A7W1F6K8-F1
#
_entry.id   AF-A0A7W1F6K8-F1
#
_cell.length_a   1.000
_cell.length_b   1.000
_cell.length_c   1.000
_cell.angle_alpha   90.00
_cell.angle_beta   90.00
_cell.angle_gamma   90.00
#
_symmetry.space_group_name_H-M   'P 1'
#
loop_
_entity.id
_entity.type
_entity.pdbx_description
1 polymer ?
#
loop_
_entity_poly.entity_id
_entity_poly.type
_entity_poly.pdbx_seq_one_letter_code
_entity_poly.pdbx_strand_id
1 'polypeptide(L)'
;ACVVWRTPTGVRRADPVAGLLVADNGARSDDGKACGERACRLAELAQQQPAEFTWLRRCMTATYLASLNAQAMCFEPSTRRCELAIGGALRPASRQRWTAIDLAPLFTGGAPLPVLAQDLGRPEPLAHYTGEP
;
A
#
# COMPACT_ATOMS: atom_id res chain seq x y z
N ALA A 1 8.95 6.20 -12.01
CA ALA A 1 8.10 6.95 -11.06
C ALA A 1 8.99 7.72 -10.09
N CYS A 2 8.52 8.79 -9.47
CA CYS A 2 9.17 9.45 -8.33
C CYS A 2 8.07 10.01 -7.41
N VAL A 3 8.37 10.20 -6.13
CA VAL A 3 7.47 10.87 -5.18
C VAL A 3 8.10 12.20 -4.80
N VAL A 4 7.34 13.28 -4.98
CA VAL A 4 7.78 14.65 -4.67
C VAL A 4 6.79 15.26 -3.70
N TRP A 5 7.28 15.89 -2.63
CA TRP A 5 6.44 16.56 -1.64
C TRP A 5 7.11 17.83 -1.11
N ARG A 6 6.31 18.76 -0.61
CA ARG A 6 6.79 20.03 -0.06
C ARG A 6 6.83 19.93 1.47
N THR A 7 7.96 20.30 2.06
CA THR A 7 8.16 20.50 3.50
C THR A 7 8.29 21.99 3.80
N PRO A 8 8.20 22.43 5.07
CA PRO A 8 8.47 23.83 5.43
C PRO A 8 9.84 24.33 4.97
N THR A 9 10.81 23.43 4.83
CA THR A 9 12.20 23.72 4.44
C THR A 9 12.49 23.58 2.95
N GLY A 10 11.54 23.15 2.12
CA GLY A 10 11.75 23.04 0.68
C GLY A 10 10.97 21.90 0.00
N VAL A 11 11.38 21.56 -1.22
CA VAL A 11 10.83 20.41 -1.95
C VAL A 11 11.73 19.20 -1.70
N ARG A 12 11.09 18.06 -1.42
CA ARG A 12 11.73 16.75 -1.26
C ARG A 12 11.35 15.86 -2.44
N ARG A 13 12.29 15.02 -2.86
CA ARG A 13 12.12 14.06 -3.95
C ARG A 13 12.67 12.70 -3.54
N ALA A 14 11.94 11.67 -3.92
CA ALA A 14 12.30 10.27 -3.74
C ALA A 14 12.25 9.57 -5.09
N ASP A 15 13.40 9.05 -5.52
CA ASP A 15 13.55 8.25 -6.73
C ASP A 15 13.61 6.75 -6.38
N PRO A 16 13.19 5.87 -7.30
CA PRO A 16 13.19 4.44 -7.08
C PRO A 16 14.62 3.90 -7.03
N VAL A 17 14.84 2.93 -6.15
CA VAL A 17 16.09 2.17 -6.02
C VAL A 17 15.79 0.72 -6.37
N ALA A 18 16.56 0.14 -7.29
CA ALA A 18 16.36 -1.24 -7.78
C ALA A 18 14.91 -1.51 -8.25
N GLY A 19 14.29 -0.54 -8.94
CA GLY A 19 12.92 -0.65 -9.45
C GLY A 19 11.82 -0.45 -8.40
N LEU A 20 12.17 -0.22 -7.13
CA LEU A 20 11.21 -0.04 -6.04
C LEU A 20 11.29 1.37 -5.46
N LEU A 21 10.13 1.98 -5.18
CA LEU A 21 10.04 3.24 -4.45
C LEU A 21 9.21 3.04 -3.19
N VAL A 22 9.84 3.17 -2.02
CA VAL A 22 9.18 3.13 -0.71
C VAL A 22 9.29 4.48 -0.03
N ALA A 23 8.17 4.98 0.48
CA ALA A 23 8.09 6.25 1.20
C ALA A 23 7.37 6.03 2.54
N ASP A 24 7.87 6.72 3.57
CA ASP A 24 7.27 6.82 4.89
C ASP A 24 7.44 8.24 5.44
N ASN A 25 6.97 8.47 6.67
CA ASN A 25 7.06 9.77 7.34
C ASN A 25 8.41 9.96 8.08
N GLY A 26 9.33 9.01 7.95
CA GLY A 26 10.60 9.00 8.69
C GLY A 26 11.68 9.85 8.03
N ALA A 27 12.79 10.00 8.75
CA ALA A 27 14.02 10.50 8.13
C ALA A 27 14.51 9.50 7.06
N ARG A 28 15.22 10.04 6.08
CA ARG A 28 15.84 9.26 5.00
C ARG A 28 17.35 9.27 5.16
N SER A 29 17.99 8.23 4.66
CA SER A 29 19.45 8.18 4.52
C SER A 29 19.92 9.19 3.47
N ASP A 30 21.23 9.46 3.46
CA ASP A 30 21.86 10.38 2.51
C ASP A 30 21.69 9.93 1.04
N ASP A 31 21.59 8.61 0.81
CA ASP A 31 21.28 8.03 -0.50
C ASP A 31 19.78 7.99 -0.83
N GLY A 32 18.94 8.60 0.02
CA GLY A 32 17.51 8.77 -0.21
C GLY A 32 16.67 7.51 0.00
N LYS A 33 17.12 6.54 0.80
CA LYS A 33 16.31 5.38 1.18
C LYS A 33 15.43 5.71 2.39
N ALA A 34 14.26 5.08 2.44
CA ALA A 34 13.44 5.11 3.65
C ALA A 34 14.08 4.23 4.72
N CYS A 35 14.25 4.79 5.93
CA CYS A 35 14.95 4.12 7.04
C CYS A 35 14.02 3.68 8.17
N GLY A 36 12.74 4.06 8.13
CA GLY A 36 11.79 3.61 9.15
C GLY A 36 11.56 2.11 9.06
N GLU A 37 11.45 1.45 10.21
CA GLU A 37 11.31 -0.01 10.32
C GLU A 37 10.19 -0.57 9.43
N ARG A 38 9.04 0.13 9.37
CA ARG A 38 7.91 -0.22 8.47
C ARG A 38 8.30 -0.18 7.00
N ALA A 39 9.04 0.85 6.59
CA ALA A 39 9.46 1.02 5.21
C ALA A 39 10.53 -0.01 4.84
N CYS A 40 11.48 -0.27 5.73
CA CYS A 40 12.46 -1.34 5.56
C CYS A 40 11.79 -2.70 5.43
N ARG A 41 10.82 -3.01 6.30
CA ARG A 41 10.04 -4.25 6.25
C ARG A 41 9.23 -4.37 4.95
N LEU A 42 8.58 -3.29 4.50
CA LEU A 42 7.85 -3.29 3.23
C LEU A 42 8.80 -3.54 2.05
N ALA A 43 9.96 -2.89 2.04
CA ALA A 43 10.95 -3.03 0.99
C ALA A 43 11.51 -4.46 0.91
N GLU A 44 11.81 -5.06 2.06
CA GLU A 44 12.25 -6.45 2.17
C GLU A 44 11.19 -7.41 1.60
N LEU A 45 9.94 -7.30 2.05
CA LEU A 45 8.85 -8.18 1.61
C LEU A 45 8.55 -8.02 0.11
N ALA A 46 8.58 -6.79 -0.41
CA ALA A 46 8.32 -6.50 -1.82
C ALA A 46 9.32 -7.14 -2.78
N GLN A 47 10.52 -7.52 -2.30
CA GLN A 47 11.54 -8.18 -3.11
C GLN A 47 11.44 -9.72 -3.12
N GLN A 48 10.63 -10.31 -2.23
CA GLN A 48 10.56 -11.77 -2.06
C GLN A 48 9.70 -12.46 -3.13
N GLN A 49 8.78 -11.74 -3.75
CA GLN A 49 7.87 -12.26 -4.78
C GLN A 49 7.63 -11.20 -5.85
N PRO A 50 7.20 -11.59 -7.06
CA PRO A 50 6.69 -10.64 -8.05
C PRO A 50 5.58 -9.76 -7.47
N ALA A 51 5.38 -8.58 -8.07
CA ALA A 51 4.40 -7.58 -7.64
C ALA A 51 2.94 -8.00 -7.93
N GLU A 52 2.53 -9.15 -7.43
CA GLU A 52 1.17 -9.65 -7.50
C GLU A 52 0.32 -9.07 -6.38
N PHE A 53 -0.93 -8.73 -6.70
CA PHE A 53 -1.86 -8.11 -5.75
C PHE A 53 -2.03 -8.91 -4.46
N THR A 54 -2.12 -10.23 -4.55
CA THR A 54 -2.23 -11.10 -3.37
C THR A 54 -1.02 -10.95 -2.45
N TRP A 55 0.20 -10.91 -3.00
CA TRP A 55 1.41 -10.69 -2.21
C TRP A 55 1.47 -9.28 -1.62
N LEU A 56 1.17 -8.26 -2.42
CA LEU A 56 1.16 -6.86 -1.97
C LEU A 56 0.15 -6.63 -0.83
N ARG A 57 -1.03 -7.26 -0.90
CA ARG A 57 -2.02 -7.25 0.20
C ARG A 57 -1.45 -7.85 1.49
N ARG A 58 -0.75 -8.98 1.38
CA ARG A 58 -0.07 -9.60 2.54
C ARG A 58 1.03 -8.70 3.10
N CYS A 59 1.82 -8.03 2.27
CA CYS A 59 2.85 -7.08 2.71
C CYS A 59 2.27 -5.95 3.59
N MET A 60 1.06 -5.47 3.28
CA MET A 60 0.40 -4.44 4.08
C MET A 60 -0.07 -4.93 5.46
N THR A 61 -0.23 -6.24 5.65
CA THR A 61 -0.51 -6.82 6.98
C THR A 61 0.70 -6.78 7.90
N ALA A 62 1.92 -6.64 7.35
CA ALA A 62 3.15 -6.59 8.13
C ALA A 62 3.55 -5.16 8.55
N THR A 63 2.93 -4.12 8.00
CA THR A 63 3.45 -2.75 8.04
C THR A 63 2.42 -1.70 8.48
N TYR A 64 1.26 -2.14 8.99
CA TYR A 64 0.19 -1.25 9.41
C TYR A 64 0.51 -0.55 10.74
N LEU A 65 -0.20 0.55 11.01
CA LEU A 65 -0.29 1.12 12.36
C LEU A 65 -1.68 0.86 12.89
N ALA A 66 -1.79 0.20 14.04
CA ALA A 66 -3.05 -0.31 14.58
C ALA A 66 -4.15 0.76 14.66
N SER A 67 -3.78 1.99 15.03
CA SER A 67 -4.73 3.10 15.23
C SER A 67 -4.82 4.09 14.06
N LEU A 68 -4.04 3.92 12.99
CA LEU A 68 -3.93 4.92 11.90
C LEU A 68 -4.14 4.36 10.50
N ASN A 69 -4.26 3.04 10.33
CA ASN A 69 -4.47 2.44 9.02
C ASN A 69 -5.97 2.47 8.63
N ALA A 70 -6.45 3.66 8.25
CA ALA A 70 -7.83 3.87 7.81
C ALA A 70 -8.12 3.26 6.43
N GLN A 71 -7.10 3.13 5.57
CA GLN A 71 -7.21 2.60 4.22
C GLN A 71 -5.95 1.83 3.83
N ALA A 72 -6.11 0.77 3.05
CA ALA A 72 -5.03 0.04 2.40
C ALA A 72 -5.43 -0.26 0.95
N MET A 73 -4.52 -0.07 -0.01
CA MET A 73 -4.86 -0.14 -1.45
C MET A 73 -3.71 -0.71 -2.27
N CYS A 74 -4.03 -1.59 -3.22
CA CYS A 74 -3.18 -1.95 -4.35
C CYS A 74 -3.82 -1.41 -5.63
N PHE A 75 -3.02 -0.82 -6.52
CA PHE A 75 -3.55 -0.26 -7.76
C PHE A 75 -2.62 -0.60 -8.92
N GLU A 76 -3.21 -1.09 -10.02
CA GLU A 76 -2.51 -1.34 -11.27
C GLU A 76 -3.00 -0.36 -12.34
N PRO A 77 -2.17 0.61 -12.75
CA PRO A 77 -2.59 1.64 -13.69
C PRO A 77 -2.97 1.11 -15.09
N SER A 78 -2.29 0.07 -15.57
CA SER A 78 -2.48 -0.47 -16.93
C SER A 78 -3.86 -1.11 -17.10
N THR A 79 -4.34 -1.82 -16.08
CA THR A 79 -5.65 -2.50 -16.08
C THR A 79 -6.73 -1.68 -15.37
N ARG A 80 -6.35 -0.59 -14.70
CA ARG A 80 -7.23 0.24 -13.85
C ARG A 80 -7.90 -0.58 -12.75
N ARG A 81 -7.28 -1.70 -12.35
CA ARG A 81 -7.73 -2.52 -11.22
C ARG A 81 -7.29 -1.88 -9.92
N CYS A 82 -8.22 -1.71 -9.00
CA CYS A 82 -7.96 -1.28 -7.64
C CYS A 82 -8.43 -2.38 -6.67
N GLU A 83 -7.57 -2.79 -5.74
CA GLU A 83 -7.98 -3.58 -4.59
C GLU A 83 -7.87 -2.71 -3.35
N LEU A 84 -8.93 -2.69 -2.56
CA LEU A 84 -9.09 -1.75 -1.46
C LEU A 84 -9.59 -2.47 -0.22
N ALA A 85 -9.06 -2.09 0.94
CA ALA A 85 -9.67 -2.37 2.23
C ALA A 85 -9.81 -1.07 3.04
N ILE A 86 -10.85 -1.02 3.85
CA ILE A 86 -11.17 0.12 4.73
C ILE A 86 -11.07 -0.35 6.18
N GLY A 87 -10.33 0.41 6.99
CA GLY A 87 -10.15 0.18 8.41
C GLY A 87 -11.42 0.53 9.19
N GLY A 88 -11.57 -0.10 10.35
CA GLY A 88 -12.63 0.23 11.30
C GLY A 88 -12.03 0.76 12.60
N ALA A 89 -12.90 1.11 13.56
CA ALA A 89 -12.48 1.64 14.87
C ALA A 89 -11.52 0.71 15.63
N LEU A 90 -11.62 -0.61 15.42
CA LEU A 90 -10.88 -1.63 16.18
C LEU A 90 -9.86 -2.43 15.36
N ARG A 91 -9.84 -2.26 14.03
CA ARG A 91 -9.02 -3.10 13.15
C ARG A 91 -8.47 -2.29 11.97
N PRO A 92 -7.15 -2.38 11.71
CA PRO A 92 -6.52 -1.70 10.59
C PRO A 92 -7.05 -2.22 9.25
N ALA A 93 -7.12 -1.36 8.25
CA ALA A 93 -7.58 -1.69 6.91
C ALA A 93 -6.90 -2.93 6.32
N SER A 94 -5.59 -3.07 6.49
CA SER A 94 -4.84 -4.19 5.93
C SER A 94 -5.29 -5.56 6.45
N ARG A 95 -5.86 -5.63 7.67
CA ARG A 95 -6.41 -6.86 8.27
C ARG A 95 -7.92 -7.05 8.02
N GLN A 96 -8.55 -6.16 7.25
CA GLN A 96 -9.97 -6.23 6.92
C GLN A 96 -10.22 -7.04 5.65
N ARG A 97 -11.50 -7.15 5.27
CA ARG A 97 -11.87 -7.72 3.97
C ARG A 97 -11.46 -6.77 2.86
N TRP A 98 -10.94 -7.33 1.78
CA TRP A 98 -10.53 -6.61 0.59
C TRP A 98 -11.57 -6.73 -0.50
N THR A 99 -11.66 -5.71 -1.33
CA THR A 99 -12.56 -5.66 -2.48
C THR A 99 -11.78 -5.26 -3.71
N ALA A 100 -11.89 -6.04 -4.79
CA ALA A 100 -11.45 -5.63 -6.12
C ALA A 100 -12.51 -4.77 -6.78
N ILE A 101 -12.08 -3.68 -7.41
CA ILE A 101 -12.90 -2.73 -8.15
C ILE A 101 -12.26 -2.54 -9.52
N ASP A 102 -13.03 -2.80 -10.57
CA ASP A 102 -12.68 -2.36 -11.92
C ASP A 102 -13.00 -0.87 -12.05
N LEU A 103 -11.96 -0.03 -12.11
CA LEU A 103 -12.12 1.41 -12.27
C LEU A 103 -12.28 1.83 -13.73
N ALA A 104 -12.07 0.95 -14.72
CA ALA A 104 -12.13 1.32 -16.13
C ALA A 104 -13.46 2.02 -16.51
N PRO A 105 -14.64 1.57 -16.05
CA PRO A 105 -15.91 2.26 -16.32
C PRO A 105 -15.99 3.66 -15.69
N LEU A 106 -15.38 3.86 -14.52
CA LEU A 106 -15.38 5.16 -13.84
C LEU A 106 -14.53 6.18 -14.61
N PHE A 107 -13.39 5.75 -15.15
CA PHE A 107 -12.52 6.58 -15.97
C PHE A 107 -13.15 6.96 -17.33
N THR A 108 -14.16 6.23 -17.79
CA THR A 108 -14.89 6.55 -19.03
C THR A 108 -16.20 7.30 -18.79
N GLY A 109 -16.44 7.80 -17.56
CA GLY A 109 -17.65 8.55 -17.22
C GLY A 109 -18.90 7.70 -17.01
N GLY A 110 -18.76 6.37 -16.86
CA GLY A 110 -19.85 5.49 -16.52
C GLY A 110 -20.37 5.74 -15.09
N ALA A 111 -21.64 5.45 -14.84
CA ALA A 111 -22.21 5.54 -13.50
C ALA A 111 -21.50 4.54 -12.55
N PRO A 112 -21.27 4.89 -11.28
CA PRO A 112 -20.74 3.95 -10.29
C PRO A 112 -21.77 2.83 -10.07
N LEU A 113 -21.52 1.66 -10.67
CA LEU A 113 -22.39 0.50 -10.50
C LEU A 113 -22.08 -0.22 -9.17
N PRO A 114 -23.09 -0.64 -8.39
CA PRO A 114 -22.87 -1.44 -7.17
C PRO A 114 -22.26 -2.84 -7.44
N VAL A 115 -22.13 -3.26 -8.70
CA VAL A 115 -21.69 -4.61 -9.12
C VAL A 115 -20.18 -4.69 -9.44
N LEU A 116 -19.43 -3.59 -9.36
CA LEU A 116 -17.99 -3.59 -9.70
C LEU A 116 -17.08 -4.13 -8.60
N ALA A 117 -17.65 -4.44 -7.43
CA ALA A 117 -16.94 -4.82 -6.22
C ALA A 117 -16.92 -6.35 -6.03
N GLN A 118 -15.79 -6.99 -6.28
CA GLN A 118 -15.57 -8.41 -5.94
C GLN A 118 -14.91 -8.53 -4.57
N ASP A 119 -15.53 -9.27 -3.65
CA ASP A 119 -14.94 -9.61 -2.35
C ASP A 119 -13.77 -10.60 -2.51
N LEU A 120 -12.61 -10.24 -1.97
CA LEU A 120 -11.37 -11.02 -2.03
C LEU A 120 -11.03 -11.68 -0.69
N GLY A 121 -11.93 -11.58 0.30
CA GLY A 121 -11.70 -12.08 1.64
C GLY A 121 -10.63 -11.28 2.40
N ARG A 122 -10.06 -11.91 3.44
CA ARG A 122 -8.97 -11.33 4.23
C ARG A 122 -7.65 -11.94 3.77
N PRO A 123 -6.57 -11.16 3.63
CA PRO A 123 -5.26 -11.69 3.34
C PRO A 123 -4.74 -12.50 4.52
N GLU A 124 -3.95 -13.53 4.23
CA GLU A 124 -3.18 -14.24 5.24
C GLU A 124 -2.11 -13.31 5.83
N PRO A 125 -2.06 -13.12 7.17
CA PRO A 125 -1.13 -12.19 7.78
C PRO A 125 0.32 -12.65 7.62
N LEU A 126 1.22 -11.67 7.49
CA LEU A 126 2.67 -11.84 7.63
C LEU A 126 3.12 -11.31 8.99
N ALA A 127 4.28 -11.77 9.45
CA ALA A 127 4.89 -11.26 10.68
C ALA A 127 5.05 -9.73 10.64
N HIS A 128 4.50 -9.06 11.64
CA HIS A 128 4.48 -7.60 11.75
C HIS A 128 5.89 -7.05 11.96
N TYR A 129 6.12 -5.80 11.54
CA TYR A 129 7.43 -5.14 11.67
C TYR A 129 7.88 -4.96 13.13
N THR A 130 6.95 -5.02 14.10
CA THR A 130 7.24 -4.98 15.54
C THR A 130 7.44 -6.37 16.17
N GLY A 131 7.32 -7.45 15.40
CA GLY A 131 7.37 -8.83 15.91
C GLY A 131 6.05 -9.37 16.48
N GLU A 132 4.97 -8.59 16.46
CA GLU A 132 3.63 -9.07 16.80
C GLU A 132 3.02 -9.99 15.71
N PRO A 133 2.19 -10.97 16.08
CA PRO A 133 1.44 -11.80 15.13
C PRO A 133 0.30 -11.04 14.43
#